data_AF-A0A9X2M978-F1
#
_entry.id   AF-A0A9X2M978-F1
#
_cell.length_a   1.000
_cell.length_b   1.000
_cell.length_c   1.000
_cell.angle_alpha   90.00
_cell.angle_beta   90.00
_cell.angle_gamma   90.00
#
_symmetry.space_group_name_H-M   'P 1'
#
loop_
_entity.id
_entity.type
_entity.pdbx_description
1 polymer ?
#
loop_
_entity_poly.entity_id
_entity_poly.type
_entity_poly.pdbx_seq_one_letter_code
_entity_poly.pdbx_strand_id
1 'polypeptide(L)'
;MSNMLDEINENSNKEKEVLQKLKDTLAEVKRELNFAEAKNALGLTFTSAVFYKLIEYYSQNDIIIYKIIYFVSAIFLIIPIWKCLYSFNPNTNVFNDEGNEELDGEARLSRRVLIFYGSISEYKSSKAYLEDFCKGYSNLEINENYKEHLDHAKQILINSRITSYKYDSFKSAIRWIKKIMIVFIISMSTAFVCQKVDNIMQFYNYDKTNIVETNSNKN
;
A
#
# COMPACT_ATOMS: atom_id res chain seq x y z
N MET A 1 -27.68 -23.57 -44.71
CA MET A 1 -26.31 -24.10 -44.56
C MET A 1 -25.27 -22.97 -44.57
N SER A 2 -25.33 -21.99 -45.48
CA SER A 2 -24.47 -20.78 -45.46
C SER A 2 -24.59 -19.99 -44.15
N ASN A 3 -25.80 -19.56 -43.77
CA ASN A 3 -26.00 -18.73 -42.57
C ASN A 3 -25.56 -19.39 -41.25
N MET A 4 -25.62 -20.71 -41.16
CA MET A 4 -25.20 -21.46 -39.97
C MET A 4 -23.68 -21.51 -39.83
N LEU A 5 -22.95 -21.55 -40.94
CA LEU A 5 -21.49 -21.48 -40.94
C LEU A 5 -21.00 -20.06 -40.61
N ASP A 6 -21.74 -19.04 -41.04
CA ASP A 6 -21.44 -17.64 -40.76
C ASP A 6 -21.60 -17.32 -39.25
N GLU A 7 -22.68 -17.78 -38.62
CA GLU A 7 -22.90 -17.63 -37.16
C GLU A 7 -21.83 -18.36 -36.32
N ILE A 8 -21.41 -19.56 -36.75
CA ILE A 8 -20.35 -20.32 -36.07
C ILE A 8 -19.01 -19.59 -36.16
N ASN A 9 -18.68 -19.04 -37.34
CA ASN A 9 -17.44 -18.29 -37.55
C ASN A 9 -17.42 -16.97 -36.76
N GLU A 10 -18.56 -16.27 -36.68
CA GLU A 10 -18.68 -15.03 -35.91
C GLU A 10 -18.49 -15.29 -34.40
N ASN A 11 -19.15 -16.31 -33.85
CA ASN A 11 -19.01 -16.66 -32.44
C ASN A 11 -17.59 -17.12 -32.10
N SER A 12 -16.95 -17.90 -32.97
CA SER A 12 -15.54 -18.30 -32.77
C SER A 12 -14.58 -17.11 -32.76
N ASN A 13 -14.83 -16.08 -33.58
CA ASN A 13 -14.01 -14.87 -33.58
C ASN A 13 -14.20 -14.05 -32.30
N LYS A 14 -15.45 -13.88 -31.83
CA LYS A 14 -15.74 -13.20 -30.56
C LYS A 14 -15.12 -13.93 -29.37
N GLU A 15 -15.16 -15.26 -29.36
CA GLU A 15 -14.53 -16.08 -28.31
C GLU A 15 -13.03 -15.84 -28.18
N LYS A 16 -12.33 -15.77 -29.32
CA LYS A 16 -10.89 -15.46 -29.37
C LYS A 16 -10.62 -14.03 -28.91
N GLU A 17 -11.47 -13.08 -29.27
CA GLU A 17 -11.35 -11.69 -28.83
C GLU A 17 -11.50 -11.56 -27.30
N VAL A 18 -12.51 -12.20 -26.71
CA VAL A 18 -12.70 -12.23 -25.25
C VAL A 18 -11.48 -12.86 -24.57
N LEU A 19 -11.00 -13.99 -25.09
CA LEU A 19 -9.83 -14.67 -24.52
C LEU A 19 -8.58 -13.78 -24.56
N GLN A 20 -8.37 -13.07 -25.66
CA GLN A 20 -7.27 -12.13 -25.77
C GLN A 20 -7.40 -10.99 -24.75
N LYS A 21 -8.58 -10.39 -24.61
CA LYS A 21 -8.84 -9.33 -23.62
C LYS A 21 -8.65 -9.82 -22.19
N LEU A 22 -9.01 -11.06 -21.87
CA LEU A 22 -8.72 -11.68 -20.57
C LEU A 22 -7.22 -11.83 -20.33
N LYS A 23 -6.47 -12.28 -21.35
CA LYS A 23 -5.00 -12.40 -21.27
C LYS A 23 -4.34 -11.03 -21.06
N ASP A 24 -4.81 -10.01 -21.76
CA ASP A 24 -4.32 -8.63 -21.61
C ASP A 24 -4.64 -8.06 -20.23
N THR A 25 -5.86 -8.27 -19.74
CA THR A 25 -6.28 -7.86 -18.39
C THR A 25 -5.47 -8.58 -17.31
N LEU A 26 -5.18 -9.88 -17.50
CA LEU A 26 -4.33 -10.63 -16.60
C LEU A 26 -2.90 -10.08 -16.57
N ALA A 27 -2.35 -9.70 -17.72
CA ALA A 27 -1.02 -9.08 -17.80
C ALA A 27 -1.01 -7.72 -17.08
N GLU A 28 -2.05 -6.91 -17.26
CA GLU A 28 -2.24 -5.63 -16.59
C GLU A 28 -2.30 -5.79 -15.06
N VAL A 29 -3.14 -6.70 -14.56
CA VAL A 29 -3.25 -6.96 -13.12
C VAL A 29 -1.94 -7.50 -12.54
N LYS A 30 -1.21 -8.35 -13.27
CA LYS A 30 0.14 -8.80 -12.86
C LYS A 30 1.13 -7.65 -12.77
N ARG A 31 1.07 -6.69 -13.70
CA ARG A 31 1.91 -5.49 -13.66
C ARG A 31 1.60 -4.64 -12.44
N GLU A 32 0.32 -4.41 -12.15
CA GLU A 32 -0.10 -3.66 -10.95
C GLU A 32 0.29 -4.38 -9.66
N LEU A 33 0.19 -5.71 -9.62
CA LEU A 33 0.66 -6.52 -8.49
C LEU A 33 2.16 -6.31 -8.24
N ASN A 34 2.98 -6.44 -9.29
CA ASN A 34 4.43 -6.22 -9.20
C ASN A 34 4.75 -4.80 -8.75
N PHE A 35 3.99 -3.81 -9.20
CA PHE A 35 4.17 -2.42 -8.78
C PHE A 35 3.79 -2.20 -7.31
N ALA A 36 2.74 -2.84 -6.82
CA ALA A 36 2.37 -2.82 -5.41
C ALA A 36 3.46 -3.47 -4.52
N GLU A 37 4.09 -4.55 -4.98
CA GLU A 37 5.22 -5.19 -4.30
C GLU A 37 6.45 -4.29 -4.28
N ALA A 38 6.79 -3.68 -5.42
CA ALA A 38 7.89 -2.73 -5.51
C ALA A 38 7.72 -1.54 -4.56
N LYS A 39 6.49 -1.02 -4.41
CA LYS A 39 6.17 0.05 -3.44
C LYS A 39 6.39 -0.38 -1.99
N ASN A 40 5.93 -1.57 -1.62
CA ASN A 40 6.15 -2.09 -0.26
C ASN A 40 7.64 -2.37 0.01
N ALA A 41 8.38 -2.86 -1.00
CA ALA A 41 9.83 -3.07 -0.90
C ALA A 41 10.56 -1.75 -0.69
N LEU A 42 10.24 -0.74 -1.50
CA LEU A 42 10.79 0.61 -1.36
C LEU A 42 10.46 1.22 0.01
N GLY A 43 9.22 1.07 0.47
CA GLY A 43 8.80 1.51 1.80
C GLY A 43 9.58 0.84 2.92
N LEU A 44 9.85 -0.46 2.80
CA LEU A 44 10.68 -1.21 3.74
C LEU A 44 12.13 -0.73 3.72
N THR A 45 12.75 -0.59 2.55
CA THR A 45 14.13 -0.09 2.42
C THR A 45 14.28 1.31 3.01
N PHE A 46 13.35 2.21 2.68
CA PHE A 46 13.35 3.57 3.21
C PHE A 46 13.22 3.59 4.74
N THR A 47 12.23 2.88 5.29
CA THR A 47 12.00 2.87 6.75
C THR A 47 13.14 2.21 7.52
N SER A 48 13.73 1.14 6.98
CA SER A 48 14.92 0.51 7.55
C SER A 48 16.14 1.43 7.54
N ALA A 49 16.35 2.21 6.47
CA ALA A 49 17.45 3.17 6.40
C ALA A 49 17.30 4.30 7.44
N VAL A 50 16.08 4.84 7.60
CA VAL A 50 15.79 5.84 8.64
C VAL A 50 15.98 5.25 10.03
N PHE A 51 15.49 4.03 10.27
CA PHE A 51 15.66 3.32 11.53
C PHE A 51 17.14 3.16 11.91
N TYR A 52 17.97 2.72 10.96
CA TYR A 52 19.42 2.61 11.15
C TYR A 52 20.05 3.96 11.52
N LYS A 53 19.69 5.03 10.82
CA LYS A 53 20.20 6.38 11.11
C LYS A 53 19.79 6.89 12.49
N LEU A 54 18.58 6.59 12.96
CA LEU A 54 18.17 6.94 14.31
C LEU A 54 18.98 6.20 15.38
N ILE A 55 19.34 4.93 15.16
CA ILE A 55 20.23 4.18 16.07
C ILE A 55 21.62 4.81 16.08
N GLU A 56 22.16 5.15 14.90
CA GLU A 56 23.46 5.82 14.80
C GLU A 56 23.47 7.15 15.58
N TYR A 57 22.44 7.99 15.39
CA TYR A 57 22.32 9.25 16.12
C TYR A 57 22.08 9.08 17.62
N TYR A 58 21.36 8.03 18.02
CA TYR A 58 21.22 7.68 19.43
C TYR A 58 22.57 7.36 20.07
N SER A 59 23.44 6.61 19.37
CA SER A 59 24.77 6.27 19.87
C SER A 59 25.73 7.46 19.92
N GLN A 60 25.63 8.40 18.97
CA GLN A 60 26.58 9.53 18.84
C GLN A 60 26.23 10.75 19.69
N ASN A 61 24.97 10.97 20.07
CA ASN A 61 24.56 12.17 20.80
C ASN A 61 24.66 11.98 22.31
N ASP A 62 25.31 12.92 23.02
CA ASP A 62 25.42 12.86 24.49
C ASP A 62 24.25 13.53 25.23
N ILE A 63 23.51 14.38 24.54
CA ILE A 63 22.39 15.11 25.12
C ILE A 63 21.18 14.17 25.26
N ILE A 64 20.74 13.97 26.50
CA ILE A 64 19.70 13.02 26.90
C ILE A 64 18.38 13.25 26.15
N ILE A 65 17.95 14.51 25.97
CA ILE A 65 16.66 14.79 25.32
C ILE A 65 16.63 14.31 23.87
N TYR A 66 17.70 14.49 23.10
CA TYR A 66 17.77 13.99 21.72
C TYR A 66 17.85 12.46 21.69
N LYS A 67 18.59 11.83 22.61
CA LYS A 67 18.62 10.36 22.77
C LYS A 67 17.22 9.80 22.96
N ILE A 68 16.42 10.39 23.84
CA ILE A 68 15.03 9.97 24.06
C ILE A 68 14.20 10.13 22.78
N ILE A 69 14.33 11.26 22.07
CA ILE A 69 13.60 11.49 20.82
C ILE A 69 13.96 10.44 19.75
N TYR A 70 15.25 10.15 19.55
CA TYR A 70 15.69 9.14 18.58
C TYR A 70 15.20 7.74 18.96
N PHE A 71 15.33 7.36 20.23
CA PHE A 71 14.91 6.05 20.72
C PHE A 71 13.40 5.81 20.55
N VAL A 72 12.58 6.77 20.98
CA VAL A 72 11.12 6.70 20.84
C VAL A 72 10.71 6.64 19.37
N SER A 73 11.34 7.46 18.52
CA SER A 73 11.05 7.48 17.08
C SER A 73 11.42 6.15 16.42
N ALA A 74 12.55 5.54 16.81
CA ALA A 74 12.98 4.23 16.31
C ALA A 74 11.99 3.13 16.68
N ILE A 75 11.46 3.11 17.92
CA ILE A 75 10.44 2.15 18.33
C ILE A 75 9.18 2.29 17.46
N PHE A 76 8.71 3.51 17.21
CA PHE A 76 7.52 3.71 16.39
C PHE A 76 7.70 3.28 14.93
N LEU A 77 8.92 3.34 14.38
CA LEU A 77 9.22 2.87 13.02
C LEU A 77 9.08 1.35 12.85
N ILE A 78 9.04 0.57 13.92
CA ILE A 78 8.78 -0.88 13.86
C ILE A 78 7.39 -1.16 13.25
N ILE A 79 6.40 -0.29 13.48
CA ILE A 79 5.04 -0.45 12.96
C ILE A 79 4.99 -0.45 11.42
N PRO A 80 5.48 0.58 10.70
CA PRO A 80 5.49 0.56 9.25
C PRO A 80 6.43 -0.52 8.67
N ILE A 81 7.55 -0.84 9.32
CA ILE A 81 8.42 -1.96 8.91
C ILE A 81 7.64 -3.28 8.93
N TRP A 82 6.93 -3.56 10.02
CA TRP A 82 6.09 -4.75 10.15
C TRP A 82 4.99 -4.79 9.09
N LYS A 83 4.34 -3.66 8.79
CA LYS A 83 3.30 -3.59 7.74
C LYS A 83 3.86 -3.90 6.35
N CYS A 84 5.02 -3.35 6.00
CA CYS A 84 5.68 -3.66 4.73
C CYS A 84 6.09 -5.14 4.67
N LEU A 85 6.70 -5.69 5.72
CA LEU A 85 7.08 -7.10 5.79
C LEU A 85 5.85 -8.03 5.67
N TYR A 86 4.79 -7.75 6.41
CA TYR A 86 3.57 -8.55 6.38
C TYR A 86 2.91 -8.57 5.00
N SER A 87 3.11 -7.51 4.19
CA SER A 87 2.60 -7.46 2.81
C SER A 87 3.27 -8.46 1.84
N PHE A 88 4.43 -9.01 2.22
CA PHE A 88 5.14 -10.04 1.47
C PHE A 88 4.72 -11.45 1.84
N ASN A 89 3.88 -11.63 2.86
CA ASN A 89 3.37 -12.96 3.17
C ASN A 89 2.59 -13.51 1.97
N PRO A 90 2.88 -14.74 1.54
CA PRO A 90 2.16 -15.36 0.43
C PRO A 90 0.70 -15.54 0.87
N ASN A 91 -0.22 -14.94 0.13
CA ASN A 91 -1.65 -15.13 0.38
C ASN A 91 -2.07 -16.47 -0.24
N THR A 92 -1.86 -17.56 0.49
CA THR A 92 -2.20 -18.93 0.06
C THR A 92 -3.63 -19.32 0.41
N ASN A 93 -4.43 -18.40 0.96
CA ASN A 93 -5.82 -18.73 1.27
C ASN A 93 -6.54 -19.14 -0.01
N VAL A 94 -7.07 -20.37 0.02
CA VAL A 94 -7.85 -20.94 -1.08
C VAL A 94 -8.99 -19.97 -1.36
N PHE A 95 -8.97 -19.39 -2.56
CA PHE A 95 -10.09 -18.61 -3.04
C PHE A 95 -11.29 -19.56 -3.15
N ASN A 96 -12.24 -19.43 -2.23
CA ASN A 96 -13.50 -20.16 -2.29
C ASN A 96 -14.37 -19.53 -3.39
N ASP A 97 -14.38 -20.18 -4.53
CA ASP A 97 -15.11 -19.78 -5.74
C ASP A 97 -16.60 -20.19 -5.68
N GLU A 98 -17.19 -20.19 -4.48
CA GLU A 98 -18.51 -20.75 -4.20
C GLU A 98 -19.61 -19.68 -4.05
N GLY A 99 -19.31 -18.44 -4.43
CA GLY A 99 -20.26 -17.34 -4.33
C GLY A 99 -21.33 -17.37 -5.42
N ASN A 100 -22.54 -17.79 -5.08
CA ASN A 100 -23.73 -17.43 -5.86
C ASN A 100 -24.07 -15.97 -5.56
N GLU A 101 -23.50 -15.03 -6.31
CA GLU A 101 -24.03 -13.67 -6.29
C GLU A 101 -25.31 -13.63 -7.13
N GLU A 102 -26.43 -13.25 -6.51
CA GLU A 102 -27.63 -12.90 -7.26
C GLU A 102 -27.28 -11.76 -8.23
N LEU A 103 -27.49 -12.03 -9.51
CA LEU A 103 -27.20 -11.14 -10.62
C LEU A 103 -28.20 -9.99 -10.62
N ASP A 104 -27.95 -8.96 -9.81
CA ASP A 104 -28.70 -7.71 -9.93
C ASP A 104 -28.26 -7.00 -11.23
N GLY A 105 -29.03 -7.26 -12.29
CA GLY A 105 -28.72 -7.01 -13.70
C GLY A 105 -28.55 -5.53 -14.05
N GLU A 106 -27.68 -5.29 -15.05
CA GLU A 106 -27.37 -4.01 -15.74
C GLU A 106 -26.85 -2.83 -14.90
N ALA A 107 -27.40 -2.55 -13.72
CA ALA A 107 -26.95 -1.47 -12.83
C ALA A 107 -25.56 -1.73 -12.21
N ARG A 108 -25.10 -3.00 -12.25
CA ARG A 108 -23.75 -3.43 -11.86
C ARG A 108 -22.71 -3.20 -12.96
N LEU A 109 -23.03 -3.57 -14.21
CA LEU A 109 -22.17 -3.42 -15.39
C LEU A 109 -21.81 -1.95 -15.66
N SER A 110 -22.77 -1.05 -15.48
CA SER A 110 -22.58 0.39 -15.74
C SER A 110 -21.70 1.12 -14.71
N ARG A 111 -21.45 0.54 -13.53
CA ARG A 111 -20.66 1.18 -12.45
C ARG A 111 -19.27 0.59 -12.24
N ARG A 112 -19.00 -0.62 -12.74
CA ARG A 112 -17.75 -1.34 -12.47
C ARG A 112 -16.81 -1.29 -13.67
N VAL A 113 -15.56 -0.93 -13.44
CA VAL A 113 -14.52 -0.98 -14.46
C VAL A 113 -13.96 -2.41 -14.51
N LEU A 114 -14.29 -3.16 -15.56
CA LEU A 114 -13.98 -4.59 -15.69
C LEU A 114 -12.49 -4.92 -15.86
N ILE A 115 -11.65 -3.91 -16.11
CA ILE A 115 -10.19 -4.06 -16.26
C ILE A 115 -9.40 -3.53 -15.06
N PHE A 116 -10.05 -2.83 -14.14
CA PHE A 116 -9.37 -2.21 -13.00
C PHE A 116 -9.33 -3.16 -11.80
N TYR A 117 -8.13 -3.52 -11.34
CA TYR A 117 -7.92 -4.48 -10.25
C TYR A 117 -8.76 -4.16 -9.00
N GLY A 118 -8.96 -2.87 -8.68
CA GLY A 118 -9.76 -2.46 -7.52
C GLY A 118 -11.21 -2.91 -7.65
N SER A 119 -11.85 -2.59 -8.78
CA SER A 119 -13.24 -3.00 -9.05
C SER A 119 -13.37 -4.52 -9.23
N ILE A 120 -12.37 -5.17 -9.84
CA ILE A 120 -12.36 -6.63 -10.00
C ILE A 120 -12.26 -7.33 -8.64
N SER A 121 -11.47 -6.81 -7.70
CA SER A 121 -11.23 -7.46 -6.41
C SER A 121 -12.50 -7.67 -5.56
N GLU A 122 -13.56 -6.90 -5.86
CA GLU A 122 -14.86 -6.97 -5.18
C GLU A 122 -15.72 -8.15 -5.64
N TYR A 123 -15.44 -8.76 -6.80
CA TYR A 123 -16.19 -9.93 -7.28
C TYR A 123 -15.98 -11.11 -6.34
N LYS A 124 -17.06 -11.82 -5.99
CA LYS A 124 -16.97 -13.04 -5.16
C LYS A 124 -16.74 -14.32 -5.96
N SER A 125 -17.16 -14.36 -7.22
CA SER A 125 -17.06 -15.53 -8.09
C SER A 125 -16.34 -15.20 -9.39
N SER A 126 -15.47 -16.11 -9.83
CA SER A 126 -14.78 -16.02 -11.12
C SER A 126 -15.78 -16.12 -12.29
N LYS A 127 -16.83 -16.93 -12.12
CA LYS A 127 -17.91 -17.10 -13.10
C LYS A 127 -18.71 -15.80 -13.27
N ALA A 128 -19.11 -15.18 -12.17
CA ALA A 128 -19.84 -13.90 -12.22
C ALA A 128 -19.01 -12.80 -12.90
N TYR A 129 -17.70 -12.74 -12.62
CA TYR A 129 -16.80 -11.82 -13.31
C TYR A 129 -16.72 -12.12 -14.81
N LEU A 130 -16.57 -13.39 -15.20
CA LEU A 130 -16.51 -13.80 -16.60
C LEU A 130 -17.82 -13.47 -17.35
N GLU A 131 -18.98 -13.63 -16.71
CA GLU A 131 -20.28 -13.30 -17.31
C GLU A 131 -20.39 -11.81 -17.60
N ASP A 132 -20.04 -10.96 -16.64
CA ASP A 132 -20.01 -9.51 -16.84
C ASP A 132 -18.97 -9.11 -17.89
N PHE A 133 -17.83 -9.79 -17.93
CA PHE A 133 -16.78 -9.54 -18.92
C PHE A 133 -17.24 -9.89 -20.35
N CYS A 134 -17.85 -11.05 -20.55
CA CYS A 134 -18.39 -11.47 -21.84
C CYS A 134 -19.53 -10.54 -22.32
N LYS A 135 -20.44 -10.17 -21.41
CA LYS A 135 -21.51 -9.21 -21.69
C LYS A 135 -20.96 -7.84 -22.06
N GLY A 136 -20.02 -7.30 -21.27
CA GLY A 136 -19.48 -5.96 -21.47
C GLY A 136 -18.67 -5.77 -22.75
N TYR A 137 -18.05 -6.83 -23.29
CA TYR A 137 -17.16 -6.73 -24.45
C TYR A 137 -17.68 -7.34 -25.74
N SER A 138 -18.55 -8.36 -25.68
CA SER A 138 -18.90 -9.14 -26.88
C SER A 138 -20.36 -9.61 -26.94
N ASN A 139 -21.18 -9.33 -25.92
CA ASN A 139 -22.54 -9.87 -25.76
C ASN A 139 -22.62 -11.39 -25.95
N LEU A 140 -21.55 -12.12 -25.60
CA LEU A 140 -21.50 -13.58 -25.69
C LEU A 140 -22.13 -14.21 -24.46
N GLU A 141 -22.94 -15.25 -24.68
CA GLU A 141 -23.40 -16.13 -23.61
C GLU A 141 -22.33 -17.17 -23.29
N ILE A 142 -22.09 -17.42 -22.00
CA ILE A 142 -21.11 -18.42 -21.56
C ILE A 142 -21.65 -19.83 -21.85
N ASN A 143 -20.83 -20.63 -22.52
CA ASN A 143 -21.06 -22.07 -22.72
C ASN A 143 -20.13 -22.91 -21.81
N GLU A 144 -20.39 -24.21 -21.67
CA GLU A 144 -19.56 -25.14 -20.88
C GLU A 144 -18.12 -25.29 -21.40
N ASN A 145 -17.84 -24.92 -22.66
CA ASN A 145 -16.50 -24.97 -23.25
C ASN A 145 -15.54 -23.85 -22.81
N TYR A 146 -15.97 -22.91 -21.97
CA TYR A 146 -15.18 -21.73 -21.55
C TYR A 146 -14.20 -22.00 -20.39
N LYS A 147 -13.69 -23.24 -20.27
CA LYS A 147 -12.78 -23.62 -19.17
C LYS A 147 -11.52 -22.75 -19.14
N GLU A 148 -10.89 -22.49 -20.29
CA GLU A 148 -9.70 -21.63 -20.37
C GLU A 148 -10.02 -20.19 -19.94
N HIS A 149 -11.15 -19.64 -20.37
CA HIS A 149 -11.61 -18.31 -19.97
C HIS A 149 -11.88 -18.23 -18.47
N LEU A 150 -12.48 -19.27 -17.88
CA LEU A 150 -12.75 -19.35 -16.45
C LEU A 150 -11.45 -19.42 -15.64
N ASP A 151 -10.47 -20.19 -16.08
CA ASP A 151 -9.14 -20.26 -15.45
C ASP A 151 -8.45 -18.88 -15.47
N HIS A 152 -8.54 -18.16 -16.57
CA HIS A 152 -8.04 -16.78 -16.65
C HIS A 152 -8.80 -15.82 -15.73
N ALA A 153 -10.14 -15.86 -15.75
CA ALA A 153 -10.99 -15.07 -14.86
C ALA A 153 -10.65 -15.28 -13.39
N LYS A 154 -10.44 -16.55 -12.99
CA LYS A 154 -10.03 -16.92 -11.64
C LYS A 154 -8.66 -16.33 -11.27
N GLN A 155 -7.68 -16.44 -12.15
CA GLN A 155 -6.36 -15.83 -11.93
C GLN A 155 -6.42 -14.30 -11.82
N ILE A 156 -7.19 -13.65 -12.69
CA ILE A 156 -7.40 -12.20 -12.66
C ILE A 156 -7.99 -11.79 -11.31
N LEU A 157 -9.02 -12.50 -10.85
CA LEU A 157 -9.68 -12.19 -9.59
C LEU A 157 -8.77 -12.36 -8.38
N ILE A 158 -8.03 -13.47 -8.32
CA ILE A 158 -7.05 -13.74 -7.26
C ILE A 158 -5.98 -12.64 -7.24
N ASN A 159 -5.35 -12.36 -8.39
CA ASN A 159 -4.29 -11.36 -8.46
C ASN A 159 -4.81 -9.95 -8.15
N SER A 160 -6.05 -9.62 -8.55
CA SER A 160 -6.68 -8.34 -8.24
C SER A 160 -6.87 -8.14 -6.74
N ARG A 161 -7.33 -9.18 -6.02
CA ARG A 161 -7.47 -9.14 -4.56
C ARG A 161 -6.13 -8.99 -3.86
N ILE A 162 -5.11 -9.73 -4.29
CA ILE A 162 -3.75 -9.61 -3.72
C ILE A 162 -3.22 -8.19 -3.96
N THR A 163 -3.43 -7.65 -5.16
CA THR A 163 -3.01 -6.29 -5.54
C THR A 163 -3.68 -5.24 -4.64
N SER A 164 -5.01 -5.28 -4.49
CA SER A 164 -5.77 -4.39 -3.60
C SER A 164 -5.24 -4.46 -2.17
N TYR A 165 -5.07 -5.66 -1.63
CA TYR A 165 -4.55 -5.88 -0.28
C TYR A 165 -3.15 -5.27 -0.08
N LYS A 166 -2.22 -5.48 -1.03
CA LYS A 166 -0.85 -4.93 -0.94
C LYS A 166 -0.84 -3.41 -1.03
N TYR A 167 -1.71 -2.82 -1.86
CA TYR A 167 -1.89 -1.37 -1.92
C TYR A 167 -2.44 -0.79 -0.62
N ASP A 168 -3.41 -1.45 0.01
CA ASP A 168 -3.95 -1.02 1.29
C ASP A 168 -2.92 -1.10 2.42
N SER A 169 -2.11 -2.18 2.43
CA SER A 169 -0.99 -2.29 3.37
C SER A 169 0.02 -1.15 3.19
N PHE A 170 0.42 -0.87 1.95
CA PHE A 170 1.32 0.24 1.63
C PHE A 170 0.75 1.60 2.06
N LYS A 171 -0.53 1.86 1.74
CA LYS A 171 -1.22 3.11 2.12
C LYS A 171 -1.29 3.27 3.64
N SER A 172 -1.44 2.17 4.37
CA SER A 172 -1.41 2.16 5.83
C SER A 172 -0.01 2.46 6.36
N ALA A 173 1.03 1.82 5.81
CA ALA A 173 2.42 2.06 6.17
C ALA A 173 2.83 3.52 5.97
N ILE A 174 2.51 4.11 4.80
CA ILE A 174 2.79 5.54 4.51
C ILE A 174 2.07 6.47 5.49
N ARG A 175 0.83 6.16 5.88
CA ARG A 175 0.10 6.94 6.90
C ARG A 175 0.84 6.94 8.25
N TRP A 176 1.40 5.81 8.66
CA TRP A 176 2.21 5.71 9.87
C TRP A 176 3.52 6.48 9.74
N ILE A 177 4.26 6.27 8.65
CA ILE A 177 5.52 6.99 8.37
C ILE A 177 5.29 8.51 8.44
N LYS A 178 4.24 9.02 7.78
CA LYS A 178 3.89 10.44 7.79
C LYS A 178 3.66 10.96 9.21
N LYS A 179 2.87 10.25 10.03
CA LYS A 179 2.61 10.65 11.42
C LYS A 179 3.89 10.69 12.25
N ILE A 180 4.73 9.67 12.14
CA ILE A 180 5.99 9.56 12.88
C ILE A 180 6.93 10.71 12.50
N MET A 181 7.08 11.00 11.20
CA MET A 181 7.93 12.09 10.72
C MET A 181 7.46 13.47 11.21
N ILE A 182 6.15 13.73 11.22
CA ILE A 182 5.60 14.99 11.75
C ILE A 182 5.92 15.15 13.24
N VAL A 183 5.68 14.10 14.04
CA VAL A 183 5.98 14.14 15.49
C VAL A 183 7.48 14.30 15.73
N PHE A 184 8.33 13.64 14.95
CA PHE A 184 9.78 13.76 15.03
C PHE A 184 10.27 15.18 14.75
N ILE A 185 9.75 15.84 13.71
CA ILE A 185 10.14 17.22 13.38
C ILE A 185 9.74 18.18 14.50
N ILE A 186 8.53 18.03 15.04
CA ILE A 186 8.03 18.86 16.14
C ILE A 186 8.90 18.65 17.39
N SER A 187 9.19 17.40 17.76
CA SER A 187 9.98 17.10 18.96
C SER A 187 11.42 17.61 18.84
N MET A 188 12.05 17.45 17.67
CA MET A 188 13.39 18.00 17.39
C MET A 188 13.41 19.53 17.48
N SER A 189 12.40 20.20 16.92
CA SER A 189 12.30 21.66 16.95
C SER A 189 12.15 22.18 18.38
N THR A 190 11.28 21.54 19.17
CA THR A 190 11.08 21.90 20.59
C THR A 190 12.34 21.65 21.40
N ALA A 191 13.02 20.51 21.24
CA ALA A 191 14.27 20.22 21.94
C ALA A 191 15.36 21.25 21.62
N PHE A 192 15.46 21.67 20.36
CA PHE A 192 16.40 22.71 19.93
C PHE A 192 16.12 24.06 20.59
N VAL A 193 14.85 24.47 20.64
CA VAL A 193 14.44 25.72 21.32
C VAL A 193 14.72 25.65 22.81
N CYS A 194 14.36 24.56 23.48
CA CYS A 194 14.64 24.35 24.91
C CYS A 194 16.13 24.44 25.22
N GLN A 195 16.98 23.77 24.42
CA GLN A 195 18.43 23.82 24.60
C GLN A 195 18.98 25.23 24.42
N LYS A 196 18.47 26.00 23.45
CA LYS A 196 18.87 27.40 23.26
C LYS A 196 18.48 28.27 24.45
N VAL A 197 17.29 28.10 25.01
CA VAL A 197 16.82 28.83 26.20
C VAL A 197 17.67 28.49 27.42
N ASP A 198 17.95 27.21 27.66
CA ASP A 198 18.77 26.77 28.80
C ASP A 198 20.18 27.37 28.74
N ASN A 199 20.80 27.39 27.54
CA ASN A 199 22.11 28.01 27.33
C ASN A 199 22.10 29.52 27.64
N ILE A 200 21.03 30.23 27.26
CA ILE A 200 20.88 31.68 27.54
C ILE A 200 20.71 31.92 29.04
N MET A 201 19.89 31.11 29.71
CA MET A 201 19.65 31.21 31.17
C MET A 201 20.92 30.91 31.97
N GLN A 202 21.73 29.93 31.56
CA GLN A 202 23.02 29.65 32.19
C GLN A 202 23.99 30.83 32.04
N PHE A 203 24.05 31.45 30.86
CA PHE A 203 24.87 32.64 30.64
C PHE A 203 24.43 33.81 31.53
N TYR A 204 23.13 34.08 31.61
CA TYR A 204 22.60 35.15 32.45
C TYR A 204 22.88 34.93 33.96
N ASN A 205 22.71 33.70 34.44
CA ASN A 205 22.98 33.38 35.84
C ASN A 205 24.47 33.49 36.19
N TYR A 206 25.36 33.08 35.28
CA TYR A 206 26.81 33.21 35.45
C TYR A 206 27.26 34.67 35.58
N ASP A 207 26.74 35.55 34.71
CA ASP A 207 27.07 36.98 34.75
C ASP A 207 26.58 37.62 36.06
N LYS A 208 25.35 37.29 36.48
CA LYS A 208 24.78 37.78 37.75
C LYS A 208 25.61 37.37 38.98
N THR A 209 26.12 36.13 39.04
CA THR A 209 26.94 35.68 40.18
C THR A 209 28.27 36.41 40.27
N ASN A 210 28.94 36.67 39.13
CA ASN A 210 30.23 37.38 39.11
C ASN A 210 30.09 38.84 39.55
N ILE A 211 28.96 39.50 39.24
CA ILE A 211 28.68 40.87 39.66
C ILE A 211 28.47 40.95 41.18
N VAL A 212 27.89 39.92 41.81
CA VAL A 212 27.68 39.90 43.27
C VAL A 212 29.00 39.69 44.02
N GLU A 213 29.86 38.77 43.58
CA GLU A 213 31.17 38.52 44.20
C GLU A 213 32.12 39.72 44.11
N THR A 214 32.12 40.44 42.97
CA THR A 214 32.96 41.63 42.81
C THR A 214 32.54 42.82 43.67
N ASN A 215 31.24 42.93 44.00
CA ASN A 215 30.75 43.95 44.93
C ASN A 215 30.96 43.54 46.40
N SER A 216 30.95 42.25 46.72
CA SER A 216 31.24 41.73 48.06
C SER A 216 32.68 41.99 48.50
N ASN A 217 33.65 41.93 47.59
CA ASN A 217 35.08 42.11 47.92
C ASN A 217 35.53 43.58 48.00
N LYS A 218 34.63 44.54 47.78
CA LYS A 218 34.93 45.98 47.83
C LYS A 218 34.47 46.69 49.11
N ASN A 219 33.76 46.00 49.99
CA ASN A 219 33.32 46.48 51.31
C ASN A 219 34.10 45.76 52.42
#